data_AF-F5Y384-F1
#
_entry.id   AF-F5Y384-F1
#
_cell.length_a   1.000
_cell.length_b   1.000
_cell.length_c   1.000
_cell.angle_alpha   90.00
_cell.angle_beta   90.00
_cell.angle_gamma   90.00
#
_symmetry.space_group_name_H-M   'P 1'
#
loop_
_entity.id
_entity.type
_entity.pdbx_description
1 polymer ?
#
loop_
_entity_poly.entity_id
_entity_poly.type
_entity_poly.pdbx_seq_one_letter_code
_entity_poly.pdbx_strand_id
1 'polypeptide(L)'
;MKLNASRPSFTEVLFPFGPPQDTAETQQALDLYKVMVQSSEGLVSRRQGVNTFFLTMNGALLTGAGLVLQNSGGNTIGALGIAVFSVTGAILCGAWRSLITSFGQLNRGKFQVINAIERHLRAAIYAAEWEALGRGEDPKIYRSFTSREIWVPNALLALHLLTLVTSVAVYTELVKLT
;
A
#
# COMPACT_ATOMS: atom_id res chain seq x y z
N MET A 1 -35.82 -12.87 -20.85
CA MET A 1 -34.44 -13.17 -21.28
C MET A 1 -33.68 -11.85 -21.38
N LYS A 2 -32.99 -11.41 -20.31
CA LYS A 2 -32.14 -10.22 -20.36
C LYS A 2 -30.84 -10.64 -21.05
N LEU A 3 -30.62 -10.16 -22.27
CA LEU A 3 -29.36 -10.32 -23.00
C LEU A 3 -28.23 -9.79 -22.10
N ASN A 4 -27.39 -10.70 -21.62
CA ASN A 4 -26.23 -10.37 -20.82
C ASN A 4 -25.18 -9.82 -21.81
N ALA A 5 -25.20 -8.51 -22.05
CA ALA A 5 -24.15 -7.88 -22.85
C ALA A 5 -22.81 -8.12 -22.14
N SER A 6 -21.94 -8.93 -22.74
CA SER A 6 -20.59 -9.17 -22.23
C SER A 6 -19.87 -7.83 -22.07
N ARG A 7 -19.18 -7.63 -20.95
CA ARG A 7 -18.39 -6.42 -20.71
C ARG A 7 -17.38 -6.24 -21.85
N PRO A 8 -17.11 -5.00 -22.30
CA PRO A 8 -16.10 -4.76 -23.32
C PRO A 8 -14.73 -5.23 -22.84
N SER A 9 -13.92 -5.73 -23.76
CA SER A 9 -12.54 -6.11 -23.51
C SER A 9 -11.70 -4.89 -23.12
N PHE A 10 -10.59 -5.13 -22.42
CA PHE A 10 -9.65 -4.08 -22.02
C PHE A 10 -9.20 -3.21 -23.21
N THR A 11 -8.89 -3.84 -24.35
CA THR A 11 -8.43 -3.15 -25.56
C THR A 11 -9.53 -2.29 -26.17
N GLU A 12 -10.78 -2.77 -26.21
CA GLU A 12 -11.93 -1.97 -26.70
C GLU A 12 -12.19 -0.75 -25.81
N VAL A 13 -11.99 -0.86 -24.50
CA VAL A 13 -12.11 0.28 -23.57
C VAL A 13 -10.96 1.28 -23.77
N LEU A 14 -9.73 0.78 -23.99
CA LEU A 14 -8.55 1.63 -24.15
C LEU A 14 -8.54 2.37 -25.50
N PHE A 15 -9.00 1.68 -26.55
CA PHE A 15 -9.00 2.18 -27.93
C PHE A 15 -10.41 2.10 -28.52
N PRO A 16 -11.35 2.96 -28.09
CA PRO A 16 -12.75 2.88 -28.51
C PRO A 16 -12.97 3.12 -30.01
N PHE A 17 -12.01 3.75 -30.68
CA PHE A 17 -12.01 3.99 -32.13
C PHE A 17 -10.93 3.17 -32.87
N GLY A 18 -10.31 2.21 -32.20
CA GLY A 18 -9.17 1.44 -32.71
C GLY A 18 -7.81 2.07 -32.38
N PRO A 19 -6.72 1.35 -32.69
CA PRO A 19 -5.36 1.81 -32.41
C PRO A 19 -4.96 2.97 -33.35
N PRO A 20 -3.95 3.78 -32.97
CA PRO A 20 -3.43 4.86 -33.82
C PRO A 20 -3.01 4.37 -35.21
N GLN A 21 -3.45 5.07 -36.25
CA GLN A 21 -3.20 4.73 -37.67
C GLN A 21 -2.18 5.66 -38.33
N ASP A 22 -2.04 6.88 -37.84
CA ASP A 22 -1.14 7.88 -38.42
C ASP A 22 -0.26 8.56 -37.36
N THR A 23 0.61 9.46 -37.84
CA THR A 23 1.55 10.19 -36.99
C THR A 23 0.85 11.10 -35.99
N ALA A 24 -0.30 11.69 -36.34
CA ALA A 24 -1.04 12.59 -35.46
C ALA A 24 -1.73 11.81 -34.34
N GLU A 25 -2.36 10.68 -34.64
CA GLU A 25 -2.95 9.78 -33.65
C GLU A 25 -1.87 9.15 -32.76
N THR A 26 -0.71 8.79 -33.32
CA THR A 26 0.43 8.29 -32.54
C THR A 26 0.94 9.35 -31.56
N GLN A 27 0.95 10.62 -31.97
CA GLN A 27 1.30 11.74 -31.08
C GLN A 27 0.28 11.92 -29.96
N GLN A 28 -1.02 11.78 -30.24
CA GLN A 28 -2.06 11.80 -29.20
C GLN A 28 -1.90 10.63 -28.21
N ALA A 29 -1.60 9.42 -28.71
CA ALA A 29 -1.32 8.27 -27.88
C ALA A 29 -0.09 8.49 -26.98
N LEU A 30 0.96 9.13 -27.50
CA LEU A 30 2.13 9.52 -26.72
C LEU A 30 1.76 10.50 -25.59
N ASP A 31 0.85 11.43 -25.83
CA ASP A 31 0.41 12.39 -24.81
C ASP A 31 -0.44 11.73 -23.72
N LEU A 32 -1.34 10.80 -24.08
CA LEU A 32 -2.07 9.98 -23.10
C LEU A 32 -1.14 9.05 -22.31
N TYR A 33 -0.12 8.50 -22.96
CA TYR A 33 0.94 7.72 -22.31
C TYR A 33 1.65 8.55 -21.24
N LYS A 34 2.08 9.78 -21.56
CA LYS A 34 2.71 10.69 -20.57
C LYS A 34 1.80 10.98 -19.39
N VAL A 35 0.50 11.20 -19.62
CA VAL A 35 -0.50 11.40 -18.55
C VAL A 35 -0.55 10.17 -17.63
N MET A 36 -0.55 8.97 -18.20
CA MET A 36 -0.57 7.72 -17.43
C MET A 36 0.71 7.52 -16.62
N VAL A 37 1.88 7.81 -17.21
CA VAL A 37 3.18 7.76 -16.52
C VAL A 37 3.20 8.75 -15.35
N GLN A 38 2.83 10.01 -15.58
CA GLN A 38 2.78 11.03 -14.53
C GLN A 38 1.79 10.66 -13.42
N SER A 39 0.66 10.05 -13.77
CA SER A 39 -0.31 9.53 -12.79
C SER A 39 0.24 8.35 -11.97
N SER A 40 1.11 7.52 -12.55
CA SER A 40 1.83 6.45 -11.86
C SER A 40 2.87 7.01 -10.87
N GLU A 41 3.68 7.97 -11.30
CA GLU A 41 4.66 8.64 -10.42
C GLU A 41 3.98 9.35 -9.25
N GLY A 42 2.87 10.06 -9.50
CA GLY A 42 2.08 10.69 -8.46
C GLY A 42 1.51 9.68 -7.45
N LEU A 43 1.18 8.46 -7.89
CA LEU A 43 0.75 7.38 -7.00
C LEU A 43 1.89 6.90 -6.10
N VAL A 44 3.10 6.74 -6.65
CA VAL A 44 4.30 6.36 -5.89
C VAL A 44 4.66 7.41 -4.85
N SER A 45 4.62 8.70 -5.20
CA SER A 45 4.86 9.80 -4.26
C SER A 45 3.82 9.80 -3.12
N ARG A 46 2.53 9.63 -3.44
CA ARG A 46 1.48 9.53 -2.42
C ARG A 46 1.69 8.34 -1.48
N ARG A 47 2.13 7.20 -2.00
CA ARG A 47 2.45 6.01 -1.19
C ARG A 47 3.58 6.28 -0.20
N GLN A 48 4.63 6.99 -0.61
CA GLN A 48 5.70 7.41 0.31
C GLN A 48 5.15 8.32 1.43
N GLY A 49 4.30 9.29 1.08
CA GLY A 49 3.63 10.14 2.08
C GLY A 49 2.78 9.35 3.07
N VAL A 50 2.02 8.36 2.59
CA VAL A 50 1.23 7.46 3.45
C VAL A 50 2.12 6.62 4.38
N ASN A 51 3.24 6.10 3.87
CA ASN A 51 4.19 5.34 4.70
C ASN A 51 4.77 6.20 5.83
N THR A 52 5.19 7.43 5.52
CA THR A 52 5.68 8.39 6.52
C THR A 52 4.59 8.74 7.54
N PHE A 53 3.36 8.99 7.11
CA PHE A 53 2.23 9.25 8.01
C PHE A 53 2.04 8.12 9.03
N PHE A 54 1.95 6.87 8.57
CA PHE A 54 1.74 5.74 9.48
C PHE A 54 2.92 5.47 10.41
N LEU A 55 4.16 5.68 9.95
CA LEU A 55 5.35 5.61 10.81
C LEU A 55 5.27 6.63 11.94
N THR A 56 4.98 7.89 11.61
CA THR A 56 4.87 8.97 12.59
C THR A 56 3.75 8.70 13.59
N MET A 57 2.58 8.28 13.13
CA MET A 57 1.45 7.95 14.01
C MET A 57 1.80 6.80 14.96
N ASN A 58 2.42 5.72 14.47
CA ASN A 58 2.83 4.62 15.33
C ASN A 58 3.92 5.04 16.34
N GLY A 59 4.89 5.86 15.91
CA GLY A 59 5.91 6.41 16.81
C GLY A 59 5.29 7.27 17.92
N ALA A 60 4.31 8.11 17.59
CA ALA A 60 3.59 8.91 18.56
C ALA A 60 2.80 8.05 19.56
N LEU A 61 2.11 6.99 19.09
CA LEU A 61 1.39 6.05 19.96
C LEU A 61 2.34 5.32 20.91
N LEU A 62 3.48 4.83 20.43
CA LEU A 62 4.49 4.16 21.26
C LEU A 62 5.10 5.11 22.29
N THR A 63 5.34 6.37 21.90
CA THR A 63 5.81 7.41 22.81
C THR A 63 4.78 7.71 23.89
N GLY A 64 3.51 7.86 23.52
CA GLY A 64 2.40 8.05 24.46
C GLY A 64 2.25 6.88 25.43
N ALA A 65 2.32 5.64 24.94
CA ALA A 65 2.30 4.44 25.79
C ALA A 65 3.48 4.41 26.78
N GLY A 66 4.68 4.78 26.33
CA GLY A 66 5.87 4.88 27.19
C GLY A 66 5.73 5.93 28.29
N LEU A 67 5.13 7.09 27.99
CA LEU A 67 4.84 8.11 28.99
C LEU A 67 3.81 7.64 30.02
N VAL A 68 2.75 6.92 29.59
CA VAL A 68 1.79 6.33 30.52
C VAL A 68 2.47 5.30 31.43
N LEU A 69 3.33 4.45 30.87
CA LEU A 69 4.10 3.48 31.66
C LEU A 69 4.97 4.16 32.72
N GLN A 70 5.65 5.26 32.35
CA GLN A 70 6.52 5.99 33.26
C GLN A 70 5.75 6.70 34.41
N ASN A 71 4.57 7.25 34.13
CA ASN A 71 3.86 8.11 35.07
C ASN A 71 2.75 7.40 35.88
N SER A 72 2.28 6.23 35.44
CA SER A 72 1.15 5.54 36.09
C SER A 72 1.49 4.80 37.38
N GLY A 73 2.78 4.63 37.69
CA GLY A 73 3.22 3.85 38.85
C GLY A 73 2.81 2.37 38.80
N GLY A 74 2.48 1.85 37.61
CA GLY A 74 2.03 0.47 37.44
C GLY A 74 0.62 0.21 37.95
N ASN A 75 -0.26 1.20 37.96
CA ASN A 75 -1.65 1.02 38.38
C ASN A 75 -2.58 0.55 37.25
N THR A 76 -3.81 0.19 37.63
CA THR A 76 -4.84 -0.35 36.74
C THR A 76 -5.21 0.62 35.60
N ILE A 77 -5.25 1.93 35.88
CA ILE A 77 -5.55 2.96 34.87
C ILE A 77 -4.42 3.07 33.83
N GLY A 78 -3.16 2.95 34.26
CA GLY A 78 -2.00 2.91 33.37
C GLY A 78 -2.05 1.73 32.42
N ALA A 79 -2.35 0.54 32.96
CA ALA A 79 -2.52 -0.67 32.15
C ALA A 79 -3.69 -0.55 31.14
N LEU A 80 -4.80 0.09 31.50
CA LEU A 80 -5.87 0.39 30.55
C LEU A 80 -5.42 1.37 29.46
N GLY A 81 -4.70 2.43 29.83
CA GLY A 81 -4.17 3.41 28.90
C GLY A 81 -3.24 2.79 27.85
N ILE A 82 -2.29 1.95 28.28
CA ILE A 82 -1.38 1.24 27.39
C ILE A 82 -2.14 0.27 26.46
N ALA A 83 -3.18 -0.40 26.96
CA ALA A 83 -4.03 -1.27 26.14
C ALA A 83 -4.74 -0.48 25.03
N VAL A 84 -5.27 0.71 25.33
CA VAL A 84 -5.91 1.60 24.34
C VAL A 84 -4.92 2.02 23.24
N PHE A 85 -3.70 2.45 23.62
CA PHE A 85 -2.65 2.78 22.65
C PHE A 85 -2.29 1.59 21.74
N SER A 86 -2.17 0.41 22.33
CA SER A 86 -1.81 -0.82 21.62
C SER A 86 -2.90 -1.25 20.62
N VAL A 87 -4.17 -1.21 21.02
CA VAL A 87 -5.30 -1.51 20.11
C VAL A 87 -5.35 -0.50 18.96
N THR A 88 -5.17 0.78 19.27
CA THR A 88 -5.14 1.84 18.23
C THR A 88 -4.00 1.62 17.24
N GLY A 89 -2.81 1.29 17.73
CA GLY A 89 -1.65 0.97 16.90
C GLY A 89 -1.85 -0.24 16.01
N ALA A 90 -2.46 -1.31 16.54
CA ALA A 90 -2.79 -2.51 15.78
C ALA A 90 -3.78 -2.21 14.63
N ILE A 91 -4.81 -1.41 14.90
CA ILE A 91 -5.78 -0.97 13.87
C ILE A 91 -5.07 -0.16 12.78
N LEU A 92 -4.21 0.79 13.15
CA LEU A 92 -3.45 1.58 12.19
C LEU A 92 -2.52 0.71 11.33
N CYS A 93 -1.86 -0.29 11.92
CA CYS A 93 -1.03 -1.23 11.16
C CYS A 93 -1.85 -2.04 10.14
N GLY A 94 -3.06 -2.48 10.51
CA GLY A 94 -3.98 -3.14 9.59
C GLY A 94 -4.39 -2.25 8.41
N ALA A 95 -4.78 -1.00 8.70
CA ALA A 95 -5.11 -0.01 7.67
C ALA A 95 -3.91 0.29 6.75
N TRP A 96 -2.71 0.39 7.32
CA TRP A 96 -1.48 0.64 6.57
C TRP A 96 -1.18 -0.48 5.56
N ARG A 97 -1.26 -1.75 5.98
CA ARG A 97 -1.09 -2.91 5.08
C ARG A 97 -2.09 -2.88 3.92
N SER A 98 -3.35 -2.57 4.22
CA SER A 98 -4.42 -2.50 3.22
C SER A 98 -4.12 -1.42 2.17
N LEU A 99 -3.66 -0.24 2.61
CA LEU A 99 -3.29 0.85 1.70
C LEU A 99 -2.06 0.51 0.85
N ILE A 100 -0.98 -0.03 1.43
CA ILE A 100 0.20 -0.47 0.66
C ILE A 100 -0.19 -1.47 -0.45
N THR A 101 -1.11 -2.39 -0.14
CA THR A 101 -1.59 -3.39 -1.09
C THR A 101 -2.40 -2.74 -2.20
N SER A 102 -3.33 -1.84 -1.85
CA SER A 102 -4.16 -1.08 -2.79
C SER A 102 -3.31 -0.25 -3.76
N PHE A 103 -2.25 0.41 -3.26
CA PHE A 103 -1.30 1.14 -4.12
C PHE A 103 -0.65 0.21 -5.14
N GLY A 104 -0.18 -0.97 -4.71
CA GLY A 104 0.43 -1.96 -5.61
C GLY A 104 -0.54 -2.54 -6.64
N GLN A 105 -1.82 -2.72 -6.28
CA GLN A 105 -2.86 -3.17 -7.21
C GLN A 105 -3.20 -2.11 -8.26
N LEU A 106 -3.43 -0.86 -7.83
CA LEU A 106 -3.71 0.24 -8.74
C LEU A 106 -2.53 0.51 -9.69
N ASN A 107 -1.31 0.45 -9.17
CA ASN A 107 -0.12 0.63 -9.99
C ASN A 107 0.00 -0.46 -11.06
N ARG A 108 -0.24 -1.72 -10.72
CA ARG A 108 -0.29 -2.81 -11.70
C ARG A 108 -1.30 -2.56 -12.82
N GLY A 109 -2.50 -2.07 -12.48
CA GLY A 109 -3.51 -1.69 -13.46
C GLY A 109 -3.06 -0.52 -14.36
N LYS A 110 -2.43 0.51 -13.79
CA LYS A 110 -1.86 1.62 -14.56
C LYS A 110 -0.79 1.14 -15.55
N PHE A 111 0.11 0.26 -15.12
CA PHE A 111 1.15 -0.29 -15.99
C PHE A 111 0.60 -1.17 -17.12
N GLN A 112 -0.55 -1.84 -16.93
CA GLN A 112 -1.22 -2.51 -18.05
C GLN A 112 -1.66 -1.53 -19.14
N VAL A 113 -2.19 -0.37 -18.75
CA VAL A 113 -2.56 0.70 -19.70
C VAL A 113 -1.32 1.31 -20.35
N ILE A 114 -0.30 1.65 -19.57
CA ILE A 114 0.97 2.21 -20.07
C ILE A 114 1.57 1.26 -21.13
N ASN A 115 1.77 -0.01 -20.79
CA ASN A 115 2.39 -0.99 -21.68
C ASN A 115 1.52 -1.30 -22.92
N ALA A 116 0.19 -1.14 -22.82
CA ALA A 116 -0.70 -1.31 -23.97
C ALA A 116 -0.61 -0.12 -24.94
N ILE A 117 -0.52 1.12 -24.42
CA ILE A 117 -0.30 2.30 -25.27
C ILE A 117 1.08 2.24 -25.93
N GLU A 118 2.11 1.83 -25.19
CA GLU A 118 3.49 1.74 -25.70
C GLU A 118 3.65 0.85 -26.95
N ARG A 119 2.76 -0.13 -27.16
CA ARG A 119 2.78 -0.99 -28.36
C ARG A 119 2.54 -0.22 -29.66
N HIS A 120 1.99 0.99 -29.56
CA HIS A 120 1.74 1.88 -30.68
C HIS A 120 2.79 3.00 -30.78
N LEU A 121 3.81 2.99 -29.92
CA LEU A 121 4.93 3.92 -29.94
C LEU A 121 6.16 3.27 -30.58
N ARG A 122 7.19 4.07 -30.86
CA ARG A 122 8.43 3.58 -31.49
C ARG A 122 9.30 2.72 -30.56
N ALA A 123 9.07 2.80 -29.25
CA ALA A 123 9.76 2.01 -28.23
C ALA A 123 8.85 1.80 -27.03
N ALA A 124 8.86 0.58 -26.48
CA ALA A 124 8.10 0.21 -25.29
C ALA A 124 9.04 0.12 -24.08
N ILE A 125 9.38 1.28 -23.52
CA ILE A 125 10.44 1.39 -22.51
C ILE A 125 10.07 0.73 -21.19
N TYR A 126 8.80 0.83 -20.76
CA TYR A 126 8.33 0.17 -19.55
C TYR A 126 8.10 -1.33 -19.73
N ALA A 127 7.63 -1.75 -20.92
CA ALA A 127 7.60 -3.17 -21.23
C ALA A 127 9.01 -3.80 -21.22
N ALA A 128 10.01 -3.10 -21.77
CA ALA A 128 11.41 -3.54 -21.74
C ALA A 128 11.98 -3.56 -20.31
N GLU A 129 11.67 -2.56 -19.48
CA GLU A 129 12.04 -2.54 -18.05
C GLU A 129 11.45 -3.76 -17.33
N TRP A 130 10.18 -4.09 -17.58
CA TRP A 130 9.53 -5.25 -16.97
C TRP A 130 10.18 -6.58 -17.38
N GLU A 131 10.62 -6.70 -18.63
CA GLU A 131 11.39 -7.85 -19.11
C GLU A 131 12.75 -7.96 -18.41
N ALA A 132 13.47 -6.84 -18.28
CA ALA A 132 14.76 -6.78 -17.58
C ALA A 132 14.64 -7.17 -16.09
N LEU A 133 13.47 -6.92 -15.49
CA LEU A 133 13.13 -7.36 -14.13
C LEU A 133 12.63 -8.82 -14.05
N GLY A 134 12.75 -9.59 -15.13
CA GLY A 134 12.34 -11.00 -15.18
C GLY A 134 10.84 -11.19 -14.94
N ARG A 135 10.02 -10.20 -15.31
CA ARG A 135 8.55 -10.19 -15.14
C ARG A 135 8.07 -10.50 -13.71
N GLY A 136 8.92 -10.31 -12.71
CA GLY A 136 8.64 -10.69 -11.32
C GLY A 136 8.46 -12.19 -11.08
N GLU A 137 8.89 -13.05 -12.01
CA GLU A 137 8.81 -14.51 -11.91
C GLU A 137 9.90 -15.07 -10.99
N ASP A 138 11.09 -14.45 -10.98
CA ASP A 138 12.18 -14.79 -10.07
C ASP A 138 12.37 -13.72 -8.97
N PRO A 139 12.06 -14.04 -7.69
CA PRO A 139 12.29 -13.16 -6.55
C PRO A 139 13.76 -12.82 -6.25
N LYS A 140 14.72 -13.48 -6.92
CA LYS A 140 16.14 -13.12 -6.87
C LYS A 140 16.46 -11.96 -7.82
N ILE A 141 15.73 -11.84 -8.93
CA ILE A 141 15.88 -10.75 -9.91
C ILE A 141 15.10 -9.53 -9.43
N TYR A 142 13.82 -9.71 -9.11
CA TYR A 142 12.96 -8.60 -8.71
C TYR A 142 11.99 -8.99 -7.60
N ARG A 143 11.85 -8.11 -6.61
CA ARG A 143 10.79 -8.18 -5.61
C ARG A 143 10.02 -6.88 -5.61
N SER A 144 8.70 -6.98 -5.70
CA SER A 144 7.84 -5.80 -5.67
C SER A 144 8.02 -4.99 -4.38
N PHE A 145 7.98 -3.67 -4.48
CA PHE A 145 8.02 -2.78 -3.32
C PHE A 145 6.96 -3.12 -2.28
N THR A 146 5.75 -3.50 -2.73
CA THR A 146 4.65 -3.98 -1.86
C THR A 146 5.06 -5.15 -0.98
N SER A 147 5.78 -6.14 -1.53
CA SER A 147 6.24 -7.29 -0.73
C SER A 147 7.20 -6.91 0.39
N ARG A 148 8.01 -5.86 0.20
CA ARG A 148 8.99 -5.38 1.17
C ARG A 148 8.36 -4.43 2.20
N GLU A 149 7.57 -3.48 1.75
CA GLU A 149 6.97 -2.47 2.63
C GLU A 149 5.96 -3.06 3.62
N ILE A 150 5.31 -4.18 3.29
CA ILE A 150 4.37 -4.86 4.20
C ILE A 150 5.07 -5.38 5.48
N TRP A 151 6.39 -5.55 5.49
CA TRP A 151 7.12 -6.01 6.68
C TRP A 151 7.03 -5.02 7.85
N VAL A 152 7.10 -3.72 7.56
CA VAL A 152 7.11 -2.68 8.59
C VAL A 152 5.80 -2.65 9.41
N PRO A 153 4.60 -2.55 8.80
CA PRO A 153 3.36 -2.61 9.57
C PRO A 153 3.14 -3.98 10.22
N ASN A 154 3.65 -5.09 9.66
CA ASN A 154 3.58 -6.39 10.33
C ASN A 154 4.42 -6.42 11.62
N ALA A 155 5.64 -5.88 11.58
CA ALA A 155 6.51 -5.81 12.74
C ALA A 155 5.91 -4.94 13.84
N LEU A 156 5.38 -3.76 13.47
CA LEU A 156 4.70 -2.88 14.42
C LEU A 156 3.39 -3.47 14.95
N LEU A 157 2.63 -4.19 14.11
CA LEU A 157 1.46 -4.93 14.56
C LEU A 157 1.83 -5.96 15.63
N ALA A 158 2.89 -6.74 15.40
CA ALA A 158 3.36 -7.72 16.38
C ALA A 158 3.79 -7.05 17.69
N LEU A 159 4.47 -5.90 17.62
CA LEU A 159 4.85 -5.11 18.79
C LEU A 159 3.63 -4.61 19.57
N HIS A 160 2.63 -4.06 18.89
CA HIS A 160 1.39 -3.61 19.52
C HIS A 160 0.61 -4.76 20.15
N LEU A 161 0.52 -5.92 19.48
CA LEU A 161 -0.13 -7.11 20.03
C LEU A 161 0.60 -7.64 21.27
N LEU A 162 1.94 -7.68 21.25
CA LEU A 162 2.73 -8.06 22.41
C LEU A 162 2.49 -7.09 23.59
N THR A 163 2.49 -5.79 23.32
CA THR A 163 2.25 -4.74 24.31
C THR A 163 0.83 -4.83 24.89
N LEU A 164 -0.16 -5.16 24.07
CA LEU A 164 -1.52 -5.39 24.51
C LEU A 164 -1.61 -6.59 25.47
N VAL A 165 -0.99 -7.73 25.11
CA VAL A 165 -0.99 -8.94 25.93
C VAL A 165 -0.35 -8.69 27.29
N THR A 166 0.81 -8.02 27.33
CA THR A 166 1.48 -7.70 28.59
C THR A 166 0.65 -6.74 29.44
N SER A 167 0.04 -5.73 28.82
CA SER A 167 -0.82 -4.76 29.52
C SER A 167 -2.05 -5.42 30.15
N VAL A 168 -2.69 -6.34 29.42
CA VAL A 168 -3.84 -7.10 29.94
C VAL A 168 -3.41 -8.02 31.09
N ALA A 169 -2.27 -8.71 30.97
CA ALA A 169 -1.75 -9.55 32.05
C ALA A 169 -1.51 -8.73 33.33
N VAL A 170 -0.83 -7.59 33.22
CA VAL A 170 -0.59 -6.68 34.36
C VAL A 170 -1.91 -6.20 34.96
N TYR A 171 -2.87 -5.78 34.13
CA TYR A 171 -4.20 -5.39 34.59
C TYR A 171 -4.88 -6.49 35.42
N THR A 172 -4.85 -7.73 34.93
CA THR A 172 -5.50 -8.85 35.64
C THR A 172 -4.87 -9.15 36.99
N GLU A 173 -3.55 -9.02 37.11
CA GLU A 173 -2.86 -9.22 38.40
C GLU A 173 -3.18 -8.08 39.38
N LEU A 174 -3.21 -6.83 38.91
CA LEU A 174 -3.57 -5.69 39.75
C LEU A 174 -5.00 -5.78 40.28
N VAL A 175 -5.95 -6.24 39.46
CA VAL A 175 -7.35 -6.42 39.87
C VAL A 175 -7.50 -7.52 40.92
N LYS A 176 -6.71 -8.60 40.86
CA LYS A 176 -6.73 -9.67 41.89
C LYS A 176 -6.21 -9.21 43.25
N LEU A 177 -5.33 -8.21 43.27
CA LEU A 177 -4.69 -7.68 44.47
C LEU A 177 -5.54 -6.60 45.18
N THR A 178 -6.63 -6.15 44.56
CA THR A 178 -7.53 -5.10 45.07
C THR A 178 -8.81 -5.71 45.62
#